data_AF-A0A197J9U6-F1
#
_entry.id   AF-A0A197J9U6-F1
#
_cell.length_a   1.000
_cell.length_b   1.000
_cell.length_c   1.000
_cell.angle_alpha   90.00
_cell.angle_beta   90.00
_cell.angle_gamma   90.00
#
_symmetry.space_group_name_H-M   'P 1'
#
loop_
_entity.id
_entity.type
_entity.pdbx_description
1 polymer ?
#
loop_
_entity_poly.entity_id
_entity_poly.type
_entity_poly.pdbx_seq_one_letter_code
_entity_poly.pdbx_strand_id
1 'polypeptide(L)'
;MLRAVTSISKKYPVTFVLAFLGLFVQIAYSVYFIVVISGCYEMYYDQATRTTPGKLKALIVFCFFSFYWTSQVIKNIIHVTIAGVFATYYFMAGSPQGMSKSPTMASFKRACTTSIGSICFGSLIIAIIQTLRALTQILRGNGNDGIMAFIACIIDCFLACLQGMIEYVNKYAFCQVAIYGKAYIPAARDTWNILKDRGIVQIINDNLIGNVWAMGAIMAGVLSGLASYLYLRFANPSFNSNGEFTYVIVVMAFVLGLQMLFTVGTVIDSGVATTFVCLAEDPAALAR
;
A
#
# COMPACT_ATOMS: atom_id res chain seq x y z
N MET A 1 -5.33 8.89 20.48
CA MET A 1 -5.38 7.80 19.47
C MET A 1 -4.00 7.18 19.22
N LEU A 2 -3.00 7.93 18.75
CA LEU A 2 -1.67 7.37 18.39
C LEU A 2 -0.97 6.59 19.52
N ARG A 3 -1.03 7.07 20.77
CA ARG A 3 -0.49 6.36 21.94
C ARG A 3 -1.14 4.98 22.15
N ALA A 4 -2.45 4.89 21.98
CA ALA A 4 -3.19 3.63 22.09
C ALA A 4 -2.78 2.67 20.97
N VAL A 5 -2.73 3.16 19.72
CA VAL A 5 -2.29 2.36 18.57
C VAL A 5 -0.87 1.83 18.74
N THR A 6 0.04 2.66 19.24
CA THR A 6 1.42 2.26 19.50
C THR A 6 1.51 1.20 20.61
N SER A 7 0.72 1.34 21.67
CA SER A 7 0.66 0.35 22.76
C SER A 7 0.15 -1.01 22.27
N ILE A 8 -0.94 -1.01 21.49
CA ILE A 8 -1.50 -2.23 20.88
C ILE A 8 -0.49 -2.86 19.93
N SER A 9 0.18 -2.07 19.09
CA SER A 9 1.20 -2.56 18.15
C SER A 9 2.35 -3.25 18.88
N LYS A 10 2.80 -2.70 20.01
CA LYS A 10 3.82 -3.33 20.87
C LYS A 10 3.35 -4.65 21.47
N LYS A 11 2.07 -4.76 21.83
CA LYS A 11 1.48 -5.99 22.37
C LYS A 11 1.33 -7.09 21.31
N TYR A 12 1.12 -6.74 20.04
CA TYR A 12 0.96 -7.69 18.93
C TYR A 12 2.04 -7.51 17.85
N PRO A 13 3.31 -7.85 18.14
CA PRO A 13 4.41 -7.66 17.19
C PRO A 13 4.26 -8.49 15.91
N VAL A 14 3.43 -9.54 15.94
CA VAL A 14 3.09 -10.38 14.78
C VAL A 14 2.45 -9.56 13.64
N THR A 15 1.83 -8.42 13.94
CA THR A 15 1.31 -7.50 12.90
C THR A 15 2.43 -6.88 12.04
N PHE A 16 3.59 -6.59 12.63
CA PHE A 16 4.77 -6.14 11.89
C PHE A 16 5.36 -7.26 11.05
N VAL A 17 5.46 -8.47 11.61
CA VAL A 17 5.92 -9.66 10.87
C VAL A 17 5.07 -9.88 9.62
N LEU A 18 3.74 -9.73 9.74
CA LEU A 18 2.83 -9.82 8.60
C LEU A 18 3.09 -8.72 7.56
N ALA A 19 3.31 -7.47 7.98
CA ALA A 19 3.63 -6.38 7.06
C ALA A 19 4.95 -6.62 6.31
N PHE A 20 5.97 -7.15 6.99
CA PHE A 20 7.23 -7.55 6.35
C PHE A 20 7.04 -8.73 5.39
N LEU A 21 6.30 -9.76 5.77
CA LEU A 21 5.96 -10.87 4.86
C LEU A 21 5.24 -10.35 3.61
N GLY A 22 4.30 -9.44 3.79
CA GLY A 22 3.62 -8.75 2.70
C GLY A 22 4.57 -8.01 1.75
N LEU A 23 5.58 -7.33 2.30
CA LEU A 23 6.64 -6.68 1.52
C LEU A 23 7.43 -7.72 0.69
N PHE A 24 7.83 -8.85 1.28
CA PHE A 24 8.54 -9.90 0.55
C PHE A 24 7.69 -10.52 -0.56
N VAL A 25 6.40 -10.75 -0.30
CA VAL A 25 5.45 -11.23 -1.32
C VAL A 25 5.33 -10.21 -2.46
N GLN A 26 5.25 -8.92 -2.15
CA GLN A 26 5.20 -7.85 -3.15
C GLN A 26 6.49 -7.76 -3.98
N ILE A 27 7.65 -7.95 -3.36
CA ILE A 27 8.94 -7.97 -4.06
C ILE A 27 9.01 -9.19 -4.99
N ALA A 28 8.67 -10.37 -4.49
CA ALA A 28 8.65 -11.60 -5.30
C ALA A 28 7.70 -11.47 -6.50
N TYR A 29 6.52 -10.88 -6.28
CA TYR A 29 5.56 -10.62 -7.35
C TYR A 29 6.08 -9.58 -8.36
N SER A 30 6.77 -8.52 -7.90
CA SER A 30 7.42 -7.54 -8.78
C SER A 30 8.52 -8.17 -9.64
N VAL A 31 9.33 -9.07 -9.08
CA VAL A 31 10.35 -9.82 -9.83
C VAL A 31 9.69 -10.72 -10.88
N TYR A 32 8.65 -11.47 -10.49
CA TYR A 32 7.88 -12.28 -11.42
C TYR A 32 7.30 -11.45 -12.57
N PHE A 33 6.74 -10.27 -12.25
CA PHE A 33 6.20 -9.35 -13.27
C PHE A 33 7.27 -8.89 -14.27
N ILE A 34 8.48 -8.54 -13.82
CA ILE A 34 9.58 -8.14 -14.70
C ILE A 34 9.93 -9.29 -15.67
N VAL A 35 10.02 -10.53 -15.17
CA VAL A 35 10.31 -11.71 -15.99
C VAL A 35 9.21 -11.97 -17.03
N VAL A 36 7.93 -11.82 -16.64
CA VAL A 36 6.81 -11.98 -17.57
C VAL A 36 6.86 -10.93 -18.67
N ILE A 37 7.10 -9.65 -18.33
CA ILE A 37 7.20 -8.58 -19.32
C ILE A 37 8.38 -8.82 -20.27
N SER A 38 9.57 -9.17 -19.76
CA SER A 38 10.73 -9.43 -20.61
C SER A 38 10.46 -10.60 -21.57
N GLY A 39 9.86 -11.70 -21.09
CA GLY A 39 9.48 -12.83 -21.93
C GLY A 39 8.44 -12.46 -23.01
N CYS A 40 7.48 -11.59 -22.68
CA CYS A 40 6.52 -11.08 -23.67
C CYS A 40 7.21 -10.25 -24.77
N TYR A 41 8.19 -9.42 -24.40
CA TYR A 41 8.99 -8.66 -25.35
C TYR A 41 9.83 -9.59 -26.24
N GLU A 42 10.55 -10.55 -25.66
CA GLU A 42 11.37 -11.49 -26.44
C GLU A 42 10.55 -12.31 -27.44
N MET A 43 9.34 -12.73 -27.05
CA MET A 43 8.50 -13.59 -27.89
C MET A 43 7.78 -12.83 -29.02
N TYR A 44 7.34 -11.60 -28.78
CA TYR A 44 6.44 -10.89 -29.70
C TYR A 44 7.01 -9.60 -30.28
N TYR A 45 8.17 -9.12 -29.83
CA TYR A 45 8.80 -7.94 -30.42
C TYR A 45 9.42 -8.30 -31.77
N ASP A 46 9.01 -7.58 -32.82
CA ASP A 46 9.59 -7.80 -34.14
C ASP A 46 10.93 -7.06 -34.23
N GLN A 47 12.03 -7.81 -34.12
CA GLN A 47 13.38 -7.27 -34.24
C GLN A 47 13.70 -6.78 -35.66
N ALA A 48 13.08 -7.36 -36.70
CA ALA A 48 13.38 -7.02 -38.08
C ALA A 48 12.80 -5.65 -38.46
N THR A 49 11.57 -5.37 -38.05
CA THR A 49 10.92 -4.07 -38.30
C THR A 49 11.08 -3.06 -37.16
N ARG A 50 11.61 -3.50 -36.01
CA ARG A 50 11.69 -2.72 -34.76
C ARG A 50 10.34 -2.18 -34.31
N THR A 51 9.25 -2.89 -34.63
CA THR A 51 7.88 -2.48 -34.30
C THR A 51 7.28 -3.34 -33.19
N THR A 52 6.41 -2.72 -32.39
CA THR A 52 5.63 -3.40 -31.37
C THR A 52 4.26 -3.77 -31.96
N PRO A 53 4.00 -5.05 -32.27
CA PRO A 53 2.71 -5.45 -32.82
C PRO A 53 1.56 -5.14 -31.84
N GLY A 54 0.36 -4.90 -32.36
CA GLY A 54 -0.81 -4.58 -31.54
C GLY A 54 -1.13 -5.62 -30.46
N LYS A 55 -0.85 -6.90 -30.75
CA LYS A 55 -0.96 -8.00 -29.77
C LYS A 55 -0.04 -7.80 -28.56
N LEU A 56 1.23 -7.42 -28.78
CA LEU A 56 2.18 -7.15 -27.69
C LEU A 56 1.74 -5.94 -26.87
N LYS A 57 1.24 -4.88 -27.51
CA LYS A 57 0.68 -3.71 -26.80
C LYS A 57 -0.48 -4.11 -25.88
N ALA A 58 -1.44 -4.88 -26.37
CA ALA A 58 -2.58 -5.34 -25.57
C ALA A 58 -2.14 -6.24 -24.40
N LEU A 59 -1.18 -7.13 -24.64
CA LEU A 59 -0.62 -8.01 -23.61
C LEU A 59 0.08 -7.23 -22.50
N ILE A 60 0.88 -6.21 -22.86
CA ILE A 60 1.56 -5.33 -21.90
C ILE A 60 0.53 -4.60 -21.03
N VAL A 61 -0.51 -4.02 -21.63
CA VAL A 61 -1.57 -3.32 -20.89
C VAL A 61 -2.26 -4.26 -19.90
N PHE A 62 -2.57 -5.49 -20.32
CA PHE A 62 -3.13 -6.51 -19.43
C PHE A 62 -2.17 -6.89 -18.28
N CYS A 63 -0.88 -7.03 -18.57
CA CYS A 63 0.14 -7.33 -17.54
C CYS A 63 0.22 -6.20 -16.50
N PHE A 64 0.26 -4.94 -16.92
CA PHE A 64 0.26 -3.80 -15.99
C PHE A 64 -1.03 -3.73 -15.17
N PHE A 65 -2.18 -3.98 -15.79
CA PHE A 65 -3.45 -4.08 -15.08
C PHE A 65 -3.41 -5.18 -14.00
N SER A 66 -2.94 -6.37 -14.36
CA SER A 66 -2.75 -7.48 -13.41
C SER A 66 -1.80 -7.07 -12.28
N PHE A 67 -0.70 -6.39 -12.61
CA PHE A 67 0.28 -5.94 -11.61
C PHE A 67 -0.33 -4.98 -10.59
N TYR A 68 -1.04 -3.95 -11.07
CA TYR A 68 -1.74 -3.00 -10.19
C TYR A 68 -2.78 -3.70 -9.33
N TRP A 69 -3.58 -4.59 -9.92
CA TRP A 69 -4.64 -5.28 -9.20
C TRP A 69 -4.10 -6.20 -8.10
N THR A 70 -3.15 -7.07 -8.43
CA THR A 70 -2.57 -7.98 -7.43
C THR A 70 -1.81 -7.22 -6.34
N SER A 71 -1.11 -6.14 -6.69
CA SER A 71 -0.42 -5.29 -5.70
C SER A 71 -1.40 -4.64 -4.72
N GLN A 72 -2.54 -4.14 -5.21
CA GLN A 72 -3.61 -3.62 -4.36
C GLN A 72 -4.20 -4.72 -3.46
N VAL A 73 -4.41 -5.93 -3.99
CA VAL A 73 -4.92 -7.06 -3.20
C VAL A 73 -3.95 -7.42 -2.07
N ILE A 74 -2.65 -7.54 -2.35
CA ILE A 74 -1.63 -7.84 -1.33
C ILE A 74 -1.65 -6.78 -0.23
N LYS A 75 -1.62 -5.49 -0.61
CA LYS A 75 -1.68 -4.36 0.34
C LYS A 75 -2.95 -4.41 1.20
N ASN A 76 -4.10 -4.67 0.59
CA ASN A 76 -5.38 -4.63 1.28
C ASN A 76 -5.63 -5.86 2.15
N ILE A 77 -5.08 -7.04 1.83
CA ILE A 77 -5.10 -8.21 2.74
C ILE A 77 -4.37 -7.90 4.04
N ILE A 78 -3.18 -7.27 3.96
CA ILE A 78 -2.41 -6.87 5.13
C ILE A 78 -3.20 -5.83 5.94
N HIS A 79 -3.74 -4.81 5.28
CA HIS A 79 -4.53 -3.77 5.91
C HIS A 79 -5.77 -4.33 6.65
N VAL A 80 -6.59 -5.15 5.99
CA VAL A 80 -7.77 -5.79 6.60
C VAL A 80 -7.38 -6.70 7.77
N THR A 81 -6.26 -7.42 7.65
CA THR A 81 -5.78 -8.28 8.73
C THR A 81 -5.40 -7.47 9.96
N ILE A 82 -4.63 -6.38 9.76
CA ILE A 82 -4.21 -5.49 10.85
C ILE A 82 -5.44 -4.83 11.46
N ALA A 83 -6.35 -4.30 10.64
CA ALA A 83 -7.62 -3.75 11.10
C ALA A 83 -8.41 -4.74 11.95
N GLY A 84 -8.49 -6.01 11.55
CA GLY A 84 -9.13 -7.05 12.35
C GLY A 84 -8.50 -7.25 13.73
N VAL A 85 -7.18 -7.14 13.86
CA VAL A 85 -6.48 -7.22 15.16
C VAL A 85 -6.81 -6.04 16.05
N PHE A 86 -6.75 -4.82 15.51
CA PHE A 86 -7.07 -3.60 16.26
C PHE A 86 -8.54 -3.57 16.68
N ALA A 87 -9.46 -4.00 15.81
CA ALA A 87 -10.87 -4.15 16.12
C ALA A 87 -11.11 -5.18 17.23
N THR A 88 -10.49 -6.36 17.12
CA THR A 88 -10.58 -7.42 18.13
C THR A 88 -10.06 -6.91 19.48
N TYR A 89 -8.97 -6.15 19.49
CA TYR A 89 -8.50 -5.51 20.72
C TYR A 89 -9.50 -4.50 21.26
N TYR A 90 -9.99 -3.59 20.41
CA TYR A 90 -10.90 -2.54 20.82
C TYR A 90 -12.18 -3.09 21.47
N PHE A 91 -12.78 -4.14 20.89
CA PHE A 91 -14.04 -4.69 21.39
C PHE A 91 -13.90 -5.82 22.42
N MET A 92 -12.76 -6.53 22.46
CA MET A 92 -12.57 -7.69 23.35
C MET A 92 -11.54 -7.49 24.46
N ALA A 93 -10.76 -6.40 24.46
CA ALA A 93 -9.86 -6.09 25.57
C ALA A 93 -10.68 -5.66 26.79
N GLY A 94 -10.96 -6.60 27.69
CA GLY A 94 -11.78 -6.39 28.89
C GLY A 94 -13.14 -7.09 28.87
N SER A 95 -13.51 -7.75 27.77
CA SER A 95 -14.74 -8.53 27.71
C SER A 95 -14.58 -9.88 28.46
N PRO A 96 -15.66 -10.42 29.06
CA PRO A 96 -15.62 -11.71 29.78
C PRO A 96 -15.31 -12.91 28.87
N GLN A 97 -15.52 -12.76 27.55
CA GLN A 97 -15.14 -13.77 26.55
C GLN A 97 -13.63 -13.84 26.32
N GLY A 98 -12.89 -12.79 26.71
CA GLY A 98 -11.45 -12.70 26.51
C GLY A 98 -11.05 -12.62 25.03
N MET A 99 -9.75 -12.45 24.80
CA MET A 99 -9.21 -12.41 23.44
C MET A 99 -8.82 -13.81 22.94
N SER A 100 -9.04 -14.06 21.65
CA SER A 100 -8.46 -15.21 20.94
C SER A 100 -6.95 -15.33 21.21
N LYS A 101 -6.44 -16.57 21.36
CA LYS A 101 -5.01 -16.86 21.58
C LYS A 101 -4.11 -16.31 20.46
N SER A 102 -4.65 -16.18 19.24
CA SER A 102 -3.91 -15.71 18.06
C SER A 102 -4.79 -14.76 17.22
N PRO A 103 -5.01 -13.51 17.65
CA PRO A 103 -5.93 -12.59 16.97
C PRO A 103 -5.45 -12.21 15.57
N THR A 104 -4.14 -12.14 15.36
CA THR A 104 -3.53 -11.88 14.04
C THR A 104 -3.81 -12.99 13.05
N MET A 105 -3.61 -14.25 13.44
CA MET A 105 -3.86 -15.40 12.56
C MET A 105 -5.35 -15.56 12.26
N ALA A 106 -6.22 -15.36 13.27
CA ALA A 106 -7.66 -15.38 13.07
C ALA A 106 -8.12 -14.29 12.09
N SER A 107 -7.59 -13.08 12.23
CA SER A 107 -7.91 -11.96 11.33
C SER A 107 -7.37 -12.19 9.92
N PHE A 108 -6.16 -12.75 9.80
CA PHE A 108 -5.56 -13.12 8.52
C PHE A 108 -6.39 -14.18 7.79
N LYS A 109 -6.81 -15.22 8.52
CA LYS A 109 -7.68 -16.27 7.96
C LYS A 109 -8.98 -15.66 7.42
N ARG A 110 -9.62 -14.75 8.15
CA ARG A 110 -10.84 -14.07 7.66
C ARG A 110 -10.55 -13.20 6.43
N ALA A 111 -9.45 -12.45 6.42
CA ALA A 111 -9.03 -11.64 5.28
C ALA A 111 -8.87 -12.49 4.00
N CYS A 112 -8.24 -13.66 4.12
CA CYS A 112 -7.97 -14.56 3.00
C CYS A 112 -9.11 -15.51 2.63
N THR A 113 -10.21 -15.55 3.39
CA THR A 113 -11.34 -16.47 3.11
C THR A 113 -12.65 -15.71 2.94
N THR A 114 -13.25 -15.23 4.02
CA THR A 114 -14.58 -14.60 4.00
C THR A 114 -14.56 -13.21 3.39
N SER A 115 -13.48 -12.46 3.58
CA SER A 115 -13.38 -11.07 3.14
C SER A 115 -12.64 -10.89 1.81
N ILE A 116 -12.05 -11.96 1.25
CA ILE A 116 -11.19 -11.87 0.05
C ILE A 116 -11.95 -11.32 -1.16
N GLY A 117 -13.22 -11.68 -1.33
CA GLY A 117 -14.06 -11.16 -2.42
C GLY A 117 -14.23 -9.64 -2.35
N SER A 118 -14.53 -9.11 -1.16
CA SER A 118 -14.62 -7.67 -0.91
C SER A 118 -13.27 -6.97 -1.15
N ILE A 119 -12.16 -7.59 -0.72
CA ILE A 119 -10.81 -7.06 -0.94
C ILE A 119 -10.47 -6.99 -2.42
N CYS A 120 -10.72 -8.07 -3.16
CA CYS A 120 -10.49 -8.13 -4.60
C CYS A 120 -11.31 -7.09 -5.36
N PHE A 121 -12.60 -6.93 -5.00
CA PHE A 121 -13.49 -5.97 -5.64
C PHE A 121 -13.07 -4.51 -5.38
N GLY A 122 -12.79 -4.14 -4.12
CA GLY A 122 -12.33 -2.78 -3.83
C GLY A 122 -10.96 -2.48 -4.48
N SER A 123 -10.06 -3.46 -4.52
CA SER A 123 -8.75 -3.36 -5.17
C SER A 123 -8.85 -3.21 -6.69
N LEU A 124 -9.85 -3.85 -7.31
CA LEU A 124 -10.10 -3.79 -8.75
C LEU A 124 -10.41 -2.37 -9.22
N ILE A 125 -11.22 -1.62 -8.47
CA ILE A 125 -11.61 -0.25 -8.83
C ILE A 125 -10.37 0.66 -8.92
N ILE A 126 -9.47 0.58 -7.93
CA ILE A 126 -8.23 1.36 -7.95
C ILE A 126 -7.33 0.91 -9.10
N ALA A 127 -7.21 -0.40 -9.34
CA ALA A 127 -6.36 -0.93 -10.40
C ALA A 127 -6.80 -0.49 -11.81
N ILE A 128 -8.12 -0.41 -12.06
CA ILE A 128 -8.65 0.14 -13.31
C ILE A 128 -8.19 1.59 -13.49
N ILE A 129 -8.32 2.42 -12.44
CA ILE A 129 -7.91 3.83 -12.50
C ILE A 129 -6.41 3.96 -12.72
N GLN A 130 -5.59 3.19 -12.00
CA GLN A 130 -4.13 3.15 -12.16
C GLN A 130 -3.73 2.76 -13.59
N THR A 131 -4.44 1.80 -14.18
CA THR A 131 -4.21 1.38 -15.57
C THR A 131 -4.58 2.49 -16.54
N LEU A 132 -5.72 3.16 -16.35
CA LEU A 132 -6.13 4.30 -17.19
C LEU A 132 -5.12 5.44 -17.12
N ARG A 133 -4.58 5.74 -15.93
CA ARG A 133 -3.53 6.74 -15.74
C ARG A 133 -2.22 6.36 -16.43
N ALA A 134 -1.83 5.10 -16.35
CA ALA A 134 -0.66 4.62 -17.10
C ALA A 134 -0.85 4.80 -18.62
N LEU A 135 -2.06 4.55 -19.13
CA LEU A 135 -2.38 4.76 -20.54
C LEU A 135 -2.34 6.24 -20.95
N THR A 136 -2.88 7.15 -20.13
CA THR A 136 -2.82 8.60 -20.44
C THR A 136 -1.38 9.13 -20.44
N GLN A 137 -0.50 8.60 -19.57
CA GLN A 137 0.92 8.93 -19.58
C GLN A 137 1.63 8.45 -20.85
N ILE A 138 1.31 7.25 -21.34
CA ILE A 138 1.84 6.74 -22.60
C ILE A 138 1.37 7.60 -23.79
N LEU A 139 0.10 8.00 -23.81
CA LEU A 139 -0.45 8.89 -24.85
C LEU A 139 0.23 10.25 -24.85
N ARG A 140 0.56 10.79 -23.66
CA ARG A 140 1.31 12.04 -23.52
C ARG A 140 2.74 11.93 -24.04
N GLY A 141 3.42 10.80 -23.80
CA GLY A 141 4.80 10.58 -24.25
C GLY A 141 4.96 10.38 -25.76
N ASN A 142 3.89 9.91 -26.43
CA ASN A 142 3.90 9.61 -27.87
C ASN A 142 3.25 10.70 -28.75
N GLY A 143 2.67 11.74 -28.14
CA GLY A 143 1.90 12.76 -28.87
C GLY A 143 2.80 13.81 -29.53
N ASN A 144 2.90 13.78 -30.86
CA ASN A 144 3.45 14.89 -31.65
C ASN A 144 2.47 16.09 -31.71
N ASP A 145 1.21 15.90 -31.29
CA ASP A 145 0.15 16.90 -31.22
C ASP A 145 -0.02 17.44 -29.79
N GLY A 146 0.29 18.72 -29.59
CA GLY A 146 0.15 19.40 -28.30
C GLY A 146 -1.27 19.35 -27.71
N ILE A 147 -2.30 19.27 -28.56
CA ILE A 147 -3.71 19.16 -28.14
C ILE A 147 -3.98 17.81 -27.46
N MET A 148 -3.47 16.70 -28.02
CA MET A 148 -3.66 15.37 -27.45
C MET A 148 -2.94 15.23 -26.11
N ALA A 149 -1.73 15.79 -26.00
CA ALA A 149 -0.99 15.85 -24.74
C ALA A 149 -1.71 16.68 -23.67
N PHE A 150 -2.33 17.80 -24.07
CA PHE A 150 -3.12 18.65 -23.15
C PHE A 150 -4.37 17.93 -22.63
N ILE A 151 -5.14 17.28 -23.50
CA ILE A 151 -6.31 16.49 -23.11
C ILE A 151 -5.91 15.34 -22.18
N ALA A 152 -4.84 14.62 -22.51
CA ALA A 152 -4.32 13.54 -21.67
C ALA A 152 -3.91 14.03 -20.27
N CYS A 153 -3.37 15.25 -20.16
CA CYS A 153 -3.04 15.87 -18.88
C CYS A 153 -4.28 16.17 -18.03
N ILE A 154 -5.36 16.66 -18.64
CA ILE A 154 -6.63 16.93 -17.94
C ILE A 154 -7.24 15.61 -17.43
N ILE A 155 -7.24 14.57 -18.26
CA ILE A 155 -7.75 13.25 -17.87
C ILE A 155 -6.92 12.65 -16.74
N ASP A 156 -5.58 12.69 -16.82
CA ASP A 156 -4.73 12.19 -15.74
C ASP A 156 -4.94 12.96 -14.44
N CYS A 157 -5.14 14.29 -14.50
CA CYS A 157 -5.47 15.09 -13.32
C CYS A 157 -6.79 14.64 -12.68
N PHE A 158 -7.85 14.47 -13.47
CA PHE A 158 -9.13 13.97 -12.98
C PHE A 158 -9.02 12.56 -12.38
N LEU A 159 -8.32 11.65 -13.08
CA LEU A 159 -8.09 10.29 -12.61
C LEU A 159 -7.22 10.25 -11.34
N ALA A 160 -6.27 11.17 -11.18
CA ALA A 160 -5.47 11.29 -9.96
C ALA A 160 -6.33 11.70 -8.76
N CYS A 161 -7.21 12.69 -8.94
CA CYS A 161 -8.18 13.09 -7.92
C CYS A 161 -9.14 11.94 -7.58
N LEU A 162 -9.66 11.24 -8.59
CA LEU A 162 -10.55 10.10 -8.39
C LEU A 162 -9.85 8.94 -7.67
N GLN A 163 -8.61 8.63 -8.06
CA GLN A 163 -7.79 7.62 -7.39
C GLN A 163 -7.62 7.97 -5.92
N GLY A 164 -7.23 9.21 -5.60
CA GLY A 164 -7.04 9.66 -4.22
C GLY A 164 -8.32 9.53 -3.38
N MET A 165 -9.46 9.92 -3.94
CA MET A 165 -10.76 9.81 -3.27
C MET A 165 -11.12 8.34 -2.99
N ILE A 166 -10.97 7.46 -3.98
CA ILE A 166 -11.31 6.04 -3.84
C ILE A 166 -10.33 5.33 -2.92
N GLU A 167 -9.02 5.60 -3.01
CA GLU A 167 -8.04 5.05 -2.08
C GLU A 167 -8.36 5.42 -0.64
N TYR A 168 -8.79 6.67 -0.41
CA TYR A 168 -9.23 7.13 0.89
C TYR A 168 -10.47 6.37 1.36
N VAL A 169 -11.54 6.30 0.56
CA VAL A 169 -12.75 5.54 0.92
C VAL A 169 -12.44 4.06 1.15
N ASN A 170 -11.60 3.44 0.31
CA ASN A 170 -11.21 2.03 0.42
C ASN A 170 -10.54 1.72 1.74
N LYS A 171 -9.60 2.56 2.20
CA LYS A 171 -8.91 2.39 3.49
C LYS A 171 -9.91 2.21 4.62
N TYR A 172 -10.91 3.07 4.71
CA TYR A 172 -11.91 3.02 5.78
C TYR A 172 -13.00 1.96 5.55
N ALA A 173 -13.40 1.73 4.30
CA ALA A 173 -14.32 0.66 3.94
C ALA A 173 -13.73 -0.72 4.29
N PHE A 174 -12.43 -0.91 4.09
CA PHE A 174 -11.76 -2.14 4.49
C PHE A 174 -11.64 -2.32 6.00
N CYS A 175 -11.57 -1.23 6.77
CA CYS A 175 -11.72 -1.31 8.23
C CYS A 175 -13.12 -1.85 8.60
N GLN A 176 -14.18 -1.32 7.97
CA GLN A 176 -15.56 -1.80 8.15
C GLN A 176 -15.72 -3.29 7.76
N VAL A 177 -15.11 -3.71 6.65
CA VAL A 177 -15.06 -5.13 6.24
C VAL A 177 -14.33 -5.98 7.29
N ALA A 178 -13.24 -5.49 7.87
CA ALA A 178 -12.46 -6.21 8.86
C ALA A 178 -13.19 -6.36 10.21
N ILE A 179 -13.91 -5.31 10.63
CA ILE A 179 -14.63 -5.25 11.91
C ILE A 179 -15.92 -6.09 11.84
N TYR A 180 -16.74 -5.87 10.80
CA TYR A 180 -18.10 -6.41 10.75
C TYR A 180 -18.29 -7.52 9.72
N GLY A 181 -17.30 -7.82 8.88
CA GLY A 181 -17.43 -8.85 7.84
C GLY A 181 -18.41 -8.49 6.72
N LYS A 182 -18.77 -7.21 6.57
CA LYS A 182 -19.70 -6.72 5.55
C LYS A 182 -19.11 -6.86 4.13
N ALA A 183 -19.99 -6.92 3.13
CA ALA A 183 -19.59 -6.76 1.74
C ALA A 183 -19.06 -5.34 1.49
N TYR A 184 -18.18 -5.18 0.48
CA TYR A 184 -17.50 -3.91 0.19
C TYR A 184 -18.45 -2.73 -0.06
N ILE A 185 -19.53 -2.90 -0.86
CA ILE A 185 -20.43 -1.79 -1.23
C ILE A 185 -21.16 -1.23 0.01
N PRO A 186 -21.81 -2.04 0.86
CA PRO A 186 -22.35 -1.57 2.14
C PRO A 186 -21.29 -0.89 3.02
N ALA A 187 -20.10 -1.50 3.15
CA ALA A 187 -19.02 -0.95 3.97
C ALA A 187 -18.54 0.42 3.47
N ALA A 188 -18.47 0.62 2.15
CA ALA A 188 -18.12 1.90 1.54
C ALA A 188 -19.21 2.95 1.76
N ARG A 189 -20.49 2.56 1.75
CA ARG A 189 -21.61 3.46 2.07
C ARG A 189 -21.56 3.92 3.53
N ASP A 190 -21.35 3.00 4.47
CA ASP A 190 -21.25 3.32 5.89
C ASP A 190 -20.05 4.24 6.14
N THR A 191 -18.92 3.95 5.49
CA THR A 191 -17.73 4.81 5.49
C THR A 191 -18.05 6.21 4.99
N TRP A 192 -18.77 6.34 3.88
CA TRP A 192 -19.15 7.64 3.33
C TRP A 192 -20.03 8.46 4.29
N ASN A 193 -20.90 7.79 5.05
CA ASN A 193 -21.71 8.46 6.08
C ASN A 193 -20.83 8.95 7.24
N ILE A 194 -19.90 8.12 7.73
CA ILE A 194 -18.92 8.53 8.74
C ILE A 194 -18.10 9.74 8.27
N LEU A 195 -17.68 9.74 6.99
CA LEU A 195 -16.94 10.85 6.39
C LEU A 195 -17.75 12.15 6.35
N LYS A 196 -19.05 12.09 6.07
CA LYS A 196 -19.91 13.28 6.10
C LYS A 196 -20.05 13.85 7.50
N ASP A 197 -20.19 12.98 8.49
CA ASP A 197 -20.49 13.40 9.86
C ASP A 197 -19.24 13.86 10.62
N ARG A 198 -18.06 13.29 10.31
CA ARG A 198 -16.82 13.49 11.09
C ARG A 198 -15.56 13.76 10.25
N GLY A 199 -15.70 13.99 8.95
CA GLY A 199 -14.59 13.96 7.98
C GLY A 199 -13.46 14.98 8.18
N ILE A 200 -13.73 16.18 8.71
CA ILE A 200 -12.68 17.22 8.87
C ILE A 200 -11.57 16.75 9.81
N VAL A 201 -11.92 16.16 10.95
CA VAL A 201 -10.95 15.67 11.95
C VAL A 201 -10.10 14.53 11.38
N GLN A 202 -10.72 13.69 10.54
CA GLN A 202 -10.08 12.54 9.92
C GLN A 202 -9.07 12.95 8.85
N ILE A 203 -9.44 13.90 7.98
CA ILE A 203 -8.53 14.42 6.94
C ILE A 203 -7.30 15.07 7.57
N ILE A 204 -7.47 15.84 8.65
CA ILE A 204 -6.35 16.46 9.37
C ILE A 204 -5.42 15.40 9.96
N ASN A 205 -5.97 14.38 10.62
CA ASN A 205 -5.17 13.33 11.25
C ASN A 205 -4.38 12.50 10.20
N ASP A 206 -5.02 12.13 9.08
CA ASP A 206 -4.37 11.36 8.02
C ASP A 206 -3.26 12.16 7.33
N ASN A 207 -3.48 13.44 7.04
CA ASN A 207 -2.44 14.31 6.47
C ASN A 207 -1.24 14.46 7.42
N LEU A 208 -1.48 14.59 8.74
CA LEU A 208 -0.40 14.69 9.72
C LEU A 208 0.40 13.38 9.82
N ILE A 209 -0.28 12.23 9.90
CA ILE A 209 0.38 10.93 10.02
C ILE A 209 1.21 10.61 8.78
N GLY A 210 0.67 10.84 7.58
CA GLY A 210 1.38 10.63 6.33
C GLY A 210 2.66 11.47 6.24
N ASN A 211 2.57 12.76 6.56
CA ASN A 211 3.72 13.68 6.50
C ASN A 211 4.78 13.34 7.54
N VAL A 212 4.38 13.04 8.78
CA VAL A 212 5.32 12.64 9.85
C VAL A 212 6.04 11.35 9.48
N TRP A 213 5.33 10.37 8.90
CA TRP A 213 5.97 9.14 8.45
C TRP A 213 6.94 9.37 7.29
N ALA A 214 6.59 10.21 6.32
CA ALA A 214 7.47 10.55 5.21
C ALA A 214 8.76 11.22 5.71
N MET A 215 8.66 12.18 6.64
CA MET A 215 9.83 12.82 7.26
C MET A 215 10.71 11.81 8.01
N GLY A 216 10.09 10.93 8.80
CA GLY A 216 10.80 9.84 9.48
C GLY A 216 11.52 8.93 8.49
N ALA A 217 10.86 8.57 7.38
CA ALA A 217 11.39 7.60 6.43
C ALA A 217 12.58 8.18 5.67
N ILE A 218 12.52 9.46 5.32
CA ILE A 218 13.65 10.20 4.76
C ILE A 218 14.81 10.21 5.76
N MET A 219 14.57 10.51 7.04
CA MET A 219 15.62 10.52 8.07
C MET A 219 16.26 9.14 8.24
N ALA A 220 15.47 8.06 8.27
CA ALA A 220 15.97 6.68 8.34
C ALA A 220 16.81 6.32 7.09
N GLY A 221 16.37 6.74 5.91
CA GLY A 221 17.13 6.62 4.67
C GLY A 221 18.48 7.36 4.74
N VAL A 222 18.50 8.61 5.22
CA VAL A 222 19.73 9.40 5.35
C VAL A 222 20.70 8.72 6.33
N LEU A 223 20.22 8.25 7.48
CA LEU A 223 21.06 7.58 8.47
C LEU A 223 21.66 6.26 7.96
N SER A 224 20.86 5.46 7.25
CA SER A 224 21.34 4.20 6.65
C SER A 224 22.33 4.44 5.50
N GLY A 225 22.07 5.43 4.64
CA GLY A 225 23.01 5.86 3.61
C GLY A 225 24.32 6.38 4.20
N LEU A 226 24.27 7.21 5.24
CA LEU A 226 25.44 7.71 5.96
C LEU A 226 26.23 6.57 6.61
N ALA A 227 25.57 5.65 7.30
CA ALA A 227 26.22 4.49 7.91
C ALA A 227 26.93 3.63 6.86
N SER A 228 26.28 3.40 5.71
CA SER A 228 26.89 2.69 4.58
C SER A 228 28.11 3.43 4.01
N TYR A 229 28.06 4.75 3.90
CA TYR A 229 29.19 5.55 3.44
C TYR A 229 30.37 5.48 4.40
N LEU A 230 30.12 5.62 5.72
CA LEU A 230 31.15 5.50 6.75
C LEU A 230 31.77 4.09 6.74
N TYR A 231 30.96 3.05 6.57
CA TYR A 231 31.46 1.68 6.41
C TYR A 231 32.43 1.56 5.23
N LEU A 232 32.06 2.05 4.04
CA LEU A 232 32.93 2.02 2.87
C LEU A 232 34.24 2.79 3.09
N ARG A 233 34.19 3.92 3.81
CA ARG A 233 35.35 4.77 4.07
C ARG A 233 36.31 4.19 5.11
N PHE A 234 35.80 3.53 6.16
CA PHE A 234 36.63 3.01 7.24
C PHE A 234 37.06 1.56 7.01
N ALA A 235 36.16 0.71 6.51
CA ALA A 235 36.47 -0.70 6.27
C ALA A 235 37.30 -0.92 4.99
N ASN A 236 37.28 0.03 4.05
CA ASN A 236 37.99 -0.02 2.76
C ASN A 236 37.96 -1.41 2.09
N PRO A 237 36.75 -1.94 1.79
CA PRO A 237 36.63 -3.28 1.26
C PRO A 237 37.24 -3.39 -0.14
N SER A 238 37.87 -4.54 -0.43
CA SER A 238 38.57 -4.79 -1.71
C SER A 238 37.70 -4.64 -2.94
N PHE A 239 36.40 -4.94 -2.85
CA PHE A 239 35.46 -4.80 -3.97
C PHE A 239 35.14 -3.34 -4.33
N ASN A 240 35.40 -2.37 -3.43
CA ASN A 240 35.17 -0.94 -3.66
C ASN A 240 36.46 -0.12 -3.56
N SER A 241 37.60 -0.72 -3.93
CA SER A 241 38.90 -0.04 -3.91
C SER A 241 38.93 1.21 -4.80
N ASN A 242 38.24 1.16 -5.94
CA ASN A 242 38.19 2.26 -6.92
C ASN A 242 37.04 3.24 -6.65
N GLY A 243 36.21 2.99 -5.63
CA GLY A 243 35.07 3.83 -5.27
C GLY A 243 33.87 3.76 -6.22
N GLU A 244 33.94 2.99 -7.32
CA GLU A 244 32.89 2.90 -8.36
C GLU A 244 31.53 2.43 -7.80
N PHE A 245 31.52 1.54 -6.81
CA PHE A 245 30.28 1.02 -6.22
C PHE A 245 29.73 1.91 -5.10
N THR A 246 30.47 2.94 -4.68
CA THR A 246 30.08 3.80 -3.53
C THR A 246 28.70 4.40 -3.72
N TYR A 247 28.43 4.98 -4.90
CA TYR A 247 27.14 5.59 -5.19
C TYR A 247 26.00 4.57 -5.12
N VAL A 248 26.17 3.42 -5.76
CA VAL A 248 25.14 2.36 -5.81
C VAL A 248 24.82 1.85 -4.40
N ILE A 249 25.84 1.53 -3.60
CA ILE A 249 25.64 0.97 -2.26
C ILE A 249 24.97 1.98 -1.32
N VAL A 250 25.38 3.25 -1.36
CA VAL A 250 24.80 4.31 -0.51
C VAL A 250 23.34 4.58 -0.89
N VAL A 251 23.03 4.67 -2.19
CA VAL A 251 21.64 4.85 -2.65
C VAL A 251 20.78 3.64 -2.29
N MET A 252 21.29 2.42 -2.45
CA MET A 252 20.57 1.21 -2.04
C MET A 252 20.31 1.18 -0.53
N ALA A 253 21.30 1.53 0.29
CA ALA A 253 21.12 1.63 1.74
C ALA A 253 20.06 2.66 2.12
N PHE A 254 20.08 3.84 1.48
CA PHE A 254 19.07 4.89 1.66
C PHE A 254 17.66 4.38 1.33
N VAL A 255 17.47 3.73 0.18
CA VAL A 255 16.17 3.19 -0.24
C VAL A 255 15.68 2.11 0.72
N LEU A 256 16.57 1.21 1.18
CA LEU A 256 16.23 0.17 2.14
C LEU A 256 15.82 0.75 3.51
N GLY A 257 16.55 1.76 4.02
CA GLY A 257 16.20 2.44 5.26
C GLY A 257 14.85 3.15 5.18
N LEU A 258 14.59 3.82 4.06
CA LEU A 258 13.30 4.48 3.79
C LEU A 258 12.16 3.46 3.70
N GLN A 259 12.36 2.34 3.00
CA GLN A 259 11.35 1.30 2.85
C GLN A 259 11.00 0.62 4.18
N MET A 260 12.01 0.35 5.02
CA MET A 260 11.79 -0.25 6.35
C MET A 260 10.84 0.59 7.20
N LEU A 261 11.02 1.92 7.22
CA LEU A 261 10.16 2.76 8.03
C LEU A 261 8.74 2.89 7.44
N PHE A 262 8.60 2.93 6.11
CA PHE A 262 7.27 2.91 5.50
C PHE A 262 6.51 1.62 5.84
N THR A 263 7.17 0.45 5.83
CA THR A 263 6.54 -0.81 6.22
C THR A 263 6.03 -0.77 7.66
N VAL A 264 6.81 -0.25 8.61
CA VAL A 264 6.36 -0.04 10.00
C VAL A 264 5.19 0.96 10.04
N GLY A 265 5.27 2.03 9.27
CA GLY A 265 4.24 3.06 9.18
C GLY A 265 2.89 2.52 8.70
N THR A 266 2.87 1.54 7.79
CA THR A 266 1.62 0.92 7.32
C THR A 266 0.79 0.26 8.42
N VAL A 267 1.46 -0.34 9.42
CA VAL A 267 0.79 -0.99 10.56
C VAL A 267 0.13 0.05 11.44
N ILE A 268 0.85 1.13 11.73
CA ILE A 268 0.35 2.24 12.54
C ILE A 268 -0.80 2.97 11.82
N ASP A 269 -0.64 3.26 10.54
CA ASP A 269 -1.66 3.92 9.72
C ASP A 269 -2.96 3.10 9.67
N SER A 270 -2.84 1.78 9.46
CA SER A 270 -3.98 0.85 9.49
C SER A 270 -4.65 0.80 10.87
N GLY A 271 -3.85 0.77 11.94
CA GLY A 271 -4.35 0.77 13.31
C GLY A 271 -5.06 2.06 13.69
N VAL A 272 -4.55 3.22 13.25
CA VAL A 272 -5.20 4.52 13.46
C VAL A 272 -6.53 4.57 12.73
N ALA A 273 -6.57 4.20 11.45
CA ALA A 273 -7.79 4.20 10.65
C ALA A 273 -8.87 3.31 11.27
N THR A 274 -8.48 2.11 11.71
CA THR A 274 -9.38 1.17 12.37
C THR A 274 -9.90 1.73 13.69
N THR A 275 -9.01 2.27 14.53
CA THR A 275 -9.40 2.85 15.83
C THR A 275 -10.37 4.01 15.64
N PHE A 276 -10.16 4.83 14.61
CA PHE A 276 -11.08 5.90 14.24
C PHE A 276 -12.46 5.34 13.85
N VAL A 277 -12.52 4.32 12.99
CA VAL A 277 -13.81 3.70 12.60
C VAL A 277 -14.53 3.10 13.81
N CYS A 278 -13.81 2.39 14.68
CA CYS A 278 -14.39 1.84 15.90
C CYS A 278 -14.96 2.94 16.82
N LEU A 279 -14.25 4.06 16.97
CA LEU A 279 -14.71 5.22 17.75
C LEU A 279 -15.85 5.99 17.09
N ALA A 280 -15.91 5.97 15.76
CA ALA A 280 -16.98 6.59 15.00
C ALA A 280 -18.31 5.88 15.27
N GLU A 281 -18.28 4.55 15.22
CA GLU A 281 -19.44 3.68 15.38
C GLU A 281 -19.84 3.47 16.85
N ASP A 282 -18.89 3.14 17.72
CA ASP A 282 -19.14 2.89 19.15
C ASP A 282 -18.12 3.62 20.05
N PRO A 283 -18.41 4.88 20.42
CA PRO A 283 -17.57 5.65 21.33
C PRO A 283 -17.63 5.14 22.78
N ALA A 284 -18.65 4.35 23.16
CA ALA A 284 -18.83 3.86 24.53
C ALA A 284 -17.94 2.64 24.86
N ALA A 285 -17.44 1.94 23.85
CA ALA A 285 -16.55 0.79 24.00
C ALA A 285 -15.20 1.13 24.68
N LEU A 286 -14.74 2.39 24.69
CA LEU A 286 -13.55 2.81 25.46
C LEU A 286 -13.80 2.99 26.97
N ALA A 287 -15.07 3.07 27.40
CA ALA A 287 -15.44 3.33 28.79
C ALA A 287 -15.68 2.06 29.62
N ARG A 288 -15.61 0.87 29.01
CA ARG A 288 -15.66 -0.45 29.67
C ARG A 288 -14.26 -1.02 29.82
#